data_AF-A0A8T0E0X5-F1
#
_entry.id   AF-A0A8T0E0X5-F1
#
_cell.length_a   1.000
_cell.length_b   1.000
_cell.length_c   1.000
_cell.angle_alpha   90.00
_cell.angle_beta   90.00
_cell.angle_gamma   90.00
#
_symmetry.space_group_name_H-M   'P 1'
#
loop_
_entity.id
_entity.type
_entity.pdbx_description
1 polymer ?
#
loop_
_entity_poly.entity_id
_entity_poly.type
_entity_poly.pdbx_seq_one_letter_code
_entity_poly.pdbx_strand_id
1 'polypeptide(L)' 'MQLLDKYFGSVCELDIIFNFEKAYFILDELLLGGEVQETSKKNVLKAIAAQDLLQEEETPQGFFEDHGLG' A
#
# COMPACT_ATOMS: atom_id res chain seq x y z
N MET A 1 0.54 13.15 4.74
CA MET A 1 2.01 13.06 4.74
C MET A 1 2.53 12.06 5.77
N GLN A 2 2.37 12.26 7.08
CA GLN A 2 2.95 11.33 8.10
C GLN A 2 2.68 9.83 7.93
N LEU A 3 1.55 9.42 7.35
CA LEU A 3 1.24 7.99 7.13
C LEU A 3 2.01 7.44 5.93
N LEU A 4 2.04 8.18 4.83
CA LEU A 4 2.85 7.90 3.64
C LEU A 4 4.34 7.92 4.00
N ASP A 5 4.80 8.88 4.81
CA ASP A 5 6.18 8.93 5.32
C ASP A 5 6.56 7.68 6.10
N LYS A 6 5.62 7.17 6.91
CA LYS A 6 5.84 5.97 7.72
C LYS A 6 5.79 4.69 6.89
N TYR A 7 5.01 4.67 5.82
CA TYR A 7 4.90 3.54 4.92
C TYR A 7 6.10 3.46 3.95
N PHE A 8 6.48 4.57 3.30
CA PHE A 8 7.57 4.64 2.32
C PHE A 8 8.96 4.90 2.93
N GLY A 9 9.06 5.31 4.20
CA GLY A 9 10.33 5.56 4.85
C GLY A 9 10.98 6.88 4.42
N SER A 10 10.26 8.00 4.61
CA SER A 10 10.53 9.35 4.09
C SER A 10 10.11 9.51 2.63
N VAL A 11 8.85 9.89 2.42
CA VAL A 11 8.25 9.93 1.08
C VAL A 11 8.68 11.18 0.33
N CYS A 12 9.06 11.05 -0.94
CA CYS A 12 9.19 12.15 -1.88
C CYS A 12 8.10 12.12 -2.95
N GLU A 13 7.97 13.19 -3.72
CA GLU A 13 7.01 13.29 -4.83
C GLU A 13 7.12 12.12 -5.81
N LEU A 14 8.35 11.71 -6.14
CA LEU A 14 8.60 10.61 -7.06
C LEU A 14 8.07 9.28 -6.52
N ASP A 15 8.16 9.03 -5.21
CA ASP A 15 7.63 7.80 -4.60
C ASP A 15 6.11 7.71 -4.77
N ILE A 16 5.42 8.85 -4.68
CA ILE A 16 3.98 8.93 -4.91
C ILE A 16 3.66 8.72 -6.39
N ILE A 17 4.46 9.28 -7.31
CA ILE A 17 4.26 9.10 -8.75
C ILE A 17 4.45 7.64 -9.16
N PHE A 18 5.50 6.99 -8.68
CA PHE A 18 5.82 5.60 -9.03
C PHE A 18 4.96 4.57 -8.31
N ASN A 19 4.44 4.90 -7.12
CA ASN A 19 3.60 4.00 -6.31
C ASN A 19 2.21 4.60 -6.07
N PHE A 20 1.62 5.22 -7.09
CA PHE A 20 0.34 5.91 -6.95
C PHE A 20 -0.77 4.97 -6.49
N GLU A 21 -0.77 3.72 -6.96
CA GLU A 21 -1.72 2.67 -6.54
C GLU A 21 -1.68 2.43 -5.02
N LYS A 22 -0.49 2.33 -4.43
CA LYS A 22 -0.31 2.17 -2.98
C LYS A 22 -0.76 3.42 -2.22
N ALA A 23 -0.51 4.61 -2.79
CA ALA A 23 -1.01 5.85 -2.21
C ALA A 23 -2.55 5.92 -2.21
N TYR A 24 -3.22 5.40 -3.25
CA TYR A 24 -4.67 5.29 -3.31
C TYR A 24 -5.22 4.29 -2.30
N PHE A 25 -4.59 3.12 -2.12
CA PHE A 25 -5.03 2.17 -1.08
C PHE A 25 -4.93 2.76 0.33
N ILE A 26 -3.87 3.52 0.61
CA ILE A 26 -3.73 4.25 1.87
C ILE A 26 -4.86 5.27 2.04
N LEU A 27 -5.26 5.93 0.95
CA LEU A 27 -6.33 6.93 0.97
C LEU A 27 -7.71 6.29 1.18
N ASP A 28 -7.98 5.16 0.51
CA ASP A 28 -9.25 4.45 0.61
C ASP A 28 -9.48 3.88 2.02
N GLU A 29 -8.42 3.45 2.72
CA GLU A 29 -8.56 3.04 4.12
C GLU A 29 -8.79 4.22 5.08
N LEU A 30 -8.38 5.43 4.71
CA LEU A 30 -8.64 6.63 5.48
C LEU A 30 -10.03 7.21 5.19
N LEU A 31 -10.50 7.15 3.96
CA LEU A 31 -11.69 7.82 3.47
C LEU A 31 -12.56 6.88 2.65
N LEU A 32 -13.86 6.85 2.95
CA LEU A 32 -14.84 6.12 2.16
C LEU A 32 -16.09 6.98 1.96
N GLY A 33 -16.50 7.13 0.70
CA GLY A 33 -17.66 7.94 0.35
C GLY A 33 -17.51 9.43 0.69
N GLY A 34 -16.28 9.93 0.82
CA GLY A 34 -15.99 11.32 1.21
C GLY A 34 -15.97 11.55 2.73
N GLU A 35 -16.22 10.53 3.53
CA GLU A 35 -16.17 10.57 4.99
C GLU A 35 -14.95 9.81 5.53
N VAL A 36 -14.55 10.11 6.76
CA VAL A 36 -13.44 9.41 7.41
C VAL A 36 -13.88 8.00 7.81
N GLN A 37 -13.21 6.99 7.25
CA GLN A 37 -13.42 5.57 7.57
C GLN A 37 -12.63 5.17 8.82
N GLU A 38 -11.32 5.36 8.80
CA GLU A 38 -10.43 4.97 9.89
C GLU A 38 -9.55 6.14 10.33
N THR A 39 -9.53 6.36 11.64
CA THR A 39 -8.74 7.44 12.27
C THR A 39 -7.45 6.92 12.88
N SER A 40 -7.38 5.62 13.19
CA SER A 40 -6.22 4.95 13.74
C SER A 40 -5.20 4.66 12.66
N LYS A 41 -4.14 5.46 12.61
CA LYS A 41 -2.96 5.22 11.77
C LYS A 41 -2.38 3.81 11.91
N LYS A 42 -2.48 3.20 13.10
CA LYS A 42 -2.02 1.82 13.34
C LYS A 42 -2.89 0.79 12.63
N ASN A 43 -4.20 1.01 12.55
CA ASN A 43 -5.12 0.09 11.88
C ASN A 43 -4.95 0.19 10.37
N VAL A 44 -4.87 1.40 9.83
CA VAL A 44 -4.61 1.64 8.40
C VAL A 44 -3.32 0.95 7.96
N LEU A 45 -2.20 1.13 8.68
CA LEU A 45 -0.93 0.46 8.35
C LEU A 45 -1.01 -1.07 8.39
N LYS A 46 -1.84 -1.64 9.27
CA LYS A 46 -2.04 -3.10 9.31
C LYS A 46 -2.86 -3.59 8.12
N ALA A 47 -3.90 -2.84 7.74
CA ALA A 47 -4.74 -3.17 6.59
C ALA A 47 -3.93 -3.14 5.29
N ILE A 48 -3.12 -2.10 5.10
CA ILE A 48 -2.23 -1.98 3.92
C ILE A 48 -1.19 -3.11 3.90
N ALA A 49 -0.55 -3.43 5.03
CA ALA A 49 0.41 -4.54 5.07
C ALA A 49 -0.22 -5.90 4.76
N ALA A 50 -1.49 -6.10 5.13
CA ALA A 50 -2.25 -7.29 4.74
C ALA A 50 -2.59 -7.30 3.25
N GLN A 51 -2.94 -6.14 2.66
CA GLN A 51 -3.16 -6.01 1.22
C GLN A 51 -1.87 -6.22 0.41
N ASP A 52 -0.73 -5.68 0.84
CA ASP A 52 0.56 -5.89 0.19
C ASP A 52 0.88 -7.40 0.11
N LEU A 53 0.67 -8.13 1.21
CA LEU A 53 0.92 -9.58 1.26
C LEU A 53 0.02 -10.36 0.29
N LEU A 54 -1.24 -9.93 0.14
CA LEU A 54 -2.18 -10.55 -0.81
C LEU A 54 -1.84 -10.21 -2.26
N GLN A 55 -1.36 -8.99 -2.53
CA GLN A 55 -0.97 -8.57 -3.88
C GLN A 55 0.37 -9.14 -4.32
N GLU A 56 1.32 -9.38 -3.41
CA GLU A 56 2.59 -10.05 -3.73
C GLU A 56 2.35 -11.46 -4.32
N GLU A 57 1.33 -12.18 -3.84
CA GLU A 57 0.90 -13.47 -4.41
C GLU A 57 0.29 -13.35 -5.82
N GLU A 58 -0.14 -12.15 -6.23
CA GLU A 58 -0.72 -11.89 -7.56
C GLU A 58 0.25 -11.22 -8.55
N THR A 59 1.48 -10.87 -8.11
CA THR A 59 2.47 -10.29 -9.02
C THR A 59 3.07 -11.33 -9.96
N PRO A 60 3.45 -10.96 -11.20
CA PRO A 60 4.18 -11.85 -12.09
C PRO A 60 5.47 -12.37 -11.45
N GLN A 61 6.11 -11.61 -10.56
CA GLN A 61 7.35 -12.02 -9.86
C GLN A 61 7.13 -13.21 -8.93
N GLY A 62 6.06 -13.21 -8.12
CA GLY A 62 5.67 -14.39 -7.34
C GLY A 62 5.34 -15.59 -8.23
N PHE A 63 4.69 -15.36 -9.38
CA PHE A 63 4.42 -16.38 -10.38
C PHE A 63 5.70 -16.95 -11.02
N PHE A 64 6.72 -16.13 -11.31
CA PHE A 64 7.99 -16.57 -11.89
C PHE A 64 8.86 -17.34 -10.89
N GLU A 65 8.88 -16.94 -9.60
CA GLU A 65 9.61 -17.66 -8.54
C GLU A 65 8.94 -18.99 -8.18
N ASP A 66 7.60 -19.05 -8.11
CA ASP A 66 6.86 -20.30 -7.86
C ASP A 66 7.06 -21.33 -9.00
N HIS A 67 7.22 -20.86 -10.24
CA HIS A 67 7.53 -21.69 -11.40
C HIS A 67 9.04 -21.89 -11.66
N GLY A 68 9.91 -21.34 -10.81
CA GLY A 68 11.36 -21.51 -10.92
C GLY A 68 11.99 -20.94 -12.20
N LEU A 69 11.45 -19.84 -12.72
CA LEU A 69 11.92 -19.16 -13.94
C LEU A 69 12.73 -17.87 -13.67
N GLY A 70 13.18 -17.66 -12.42
CA GLY A 70 13.98 -16.52 -11.96
C GLY A 70 15.49 -16.77 -11.93
#